data_AF-A0A8T5TC12-F1
#
_entry.id   AF-A0A8T5TC12-F1
#
_cell.length_a   1.000
_cell.length_b   1.000
_cell.length_c   1.000
_cell.angle_alpha   90.00
_cell.angle_beta   90.00
_cell.angle_gamma   90.00
#
_symmetry.space_group_name_H-M   'P 1'
#
loop_
_entity.id
_entity.type
_entity.pdbx_description
1 polymer ?
#
loop_
_entity_poly.entity_id
_entity_poly.type
_entity_poly.pdbx_seq_one_letter_code
_entity_poly.pdbx_strand_id
1 'polypeptide(L)'
;AHKIDEVTFHHEDRDPTKPWKFTSNDGRFNMTLMPIVPHREKLNFGLIYLNSSLLHGYYSGEIILDSGEKVIIKDLLGHAEDIYWRW
;
A
#
# COMPACT_ATOMS: atom_id res chain seq x y z
N ALA A 1 -16.42 -12.97 3.72
CA ALA A 1 -15.07 -12.40 3.65
C ALA A 1 -15.19 -11.04 2.96
N HIS A 2 -14.69 -9.96 3.56
CA HIS A 2 -14.80 -8.59 3.02
C HIS A 2 -13.66 -8.29 2.04
N LYS A 3 -13.65 -8.98 0.90
CA LYS A 3 -12.61 -8.77 -0.12
C LYS A 3 -12.79 -7.40 -0.77
N ILE A 4 -11.73 -6.62 -0.81
CA ILE A 4 -11.66 -5.37 -1.58
C ILE A 4 -11.29 -5.71 -3.03
N ASP A 5 -11.90 -5.01 -3.99
CA ASP A 5 -11.61 -5.17 -5.41
C ASP A 5 -10.28 -4.47 -5.79
N GLU A 6 -10.13 -3.96 -7.01
CA GLU A 6 -8.89 -3.34 -7.49
C GLU A 6 -8.51 -2.11 -6.65
N VAL A 7 -7.30 -2.12 -6.08
CA VAL A 7 -6.73 -1.00 -5.30
C VAL A 7 -5.66 -0.30 -6.12
N THR A 8 -5.83 1.01 -6.32
CA THR A 8 -4.81 1.90 -6.89
C THR A 8 -3.89 2.43 -5.80
N PHE A 9 -2.59 2.37 -6.06
CA PHE A 9 -1.56 2.91 -5.18
C PHE A 9 -1.17 4.30 -5.69
N HIS A 10 -1.36 5.32 -4.85
CA HIS A 10 -1.02 6.70 -5.13
C HIS A 10 0.23 7.05 -4.33
N HIS A 11 1.36 7.15 -5.04
CA HIS A 11 2.66 7.46 -4.46
C HIS A 11 3.51 8.26 -5.45
N GLU A 12 4.49 9.00 -4.92
CA GLU A 12 5.50 9.70 -5.71
C GLU A 12 6.68 8.75 -5.96
N ASP A 13 6.89 8.32 -7.20
CA ASP A 13 8.05 7.50 -7.64
C ASP A 13 8.33 6.23 -6.80
N ARG A 14 7.30 5.66 -6.21
CA ARG A 14 7.39 4.54 -5.25
C ARG A 14 8.37 4.85 -4.12
N ASP A 15 8.46 6.10 -3.65
CA ASP A 15 9.31 6.48 -2.53
C ASP A 15 8.70 5.96 -1.22
N PRO A 16 9.32 4.97 -0.53
CA PRO A 16 8.76 4.40 0.68
C PRO A 16 8.84 5.34 1.88
N THR A 17 9.59 6.46 1.79
CA THR A 17 9.72 7.44 2.88
C THR A 17 8.54 8.42 2.94
N LYS A 18 7.70 8.44 1.90
CA LYS A 18 6.53 9.31 1.80
C LYS A 18 5.25 8.57 2.17
N PRO A 19 4.19 9.28 2.61
CA PRO A 19 2.89 8.66 2.79
C PRO A 19 2.38 8.08 1.47
N TRP A 20 1.84 6.87 1.50
CA TRP A 20 1.18 6.26 0.36
C TRP A 20 -0.32 6.28 0.55
N LYS A 21 -1.06 6.72 -0.45
CA LYS A 21 -2.52 6.70 -0.45
C LYS A 21 -3.02 5.53 -1.28
N PHE A 22 -4.09 4.90 -0.83
CA PHE A 22 -4.70 3.74 -1.46
C PHE A 22 -6.18 4.02 -1.67
N THR A 23 -6.67 3.76 -2.87
CA THR A 23 -8.11 3.84 -3.18
C THR A 23 -8.56 2.61 -3.94
N SER A 24 -9.69 2.02 -3.58
CA SER A 24 -10.31 0.99 -4.42
C SER A 24 -11.21 1.58 -5.51
N ASN A 25 -11.34 0.87 -6.63
CA ASN A 25 -12.25 1.22 -7.73
C ASN A 25 -13.74 1.24 -7.31
N ASP A 26 -14.11 0.44 -6.32
CA ASP A 26 -15.45 0.36 -5.73
C ASP A 26 -15.70 1.42 -4.62
N GLY A 27 -14.70 2.25 -4.32
CA GLY A 27 -14.79 3.33 -3.33
C GLY A 27 -14.86 2.86 -1.88
N ARG A 28 -14.68 1.56 -1.60
CA ARG A 28 -14.78 0.97 -0.26
C ARG A 28 -13.51 1.07 0.55
N PHE A 29 -12.37 1.31 -0.07
CA PHE A 29 -11.08 1.41 0.60
C PHE A 29 -10.46 2.77 0.29
N ASN A 30 -10.27 3.61 1.31
CA ASN A 30 -9.60 4.89 1.18
C ASN A 30 -8.70 5.09 2.40
N MET A 31 -7.42 4.78 2.23
CA MET A 31 -6.45 4.72 3.32
C MET A 31 -5.18 5.47 2.97
N THR A 32 -4.49 5.98 3.98
CA THR A 32 -3.12 6.49 3.87
C THR A 32 -2.22 5.71 4.82
N LEU A 33 -1.10 5.20 4.31
CA LEU A 33 -0.05 4.56 5.10
C LEU A 33 1.07 5.57 5.38
N MET A 34 1.27 5.89 6.66
CA MET A 34 2.40 6.70 7.11
C MET A 34 3.58 5.77 7.48
N PRO A 35 4.70 5.80 6.75
CA PRO A 35 5.82 4.89 6.99
C PRO A 35 6.54 5.20 8.31
N ILE A 36 6.92 4.15 9.02
CA ILE A 36 7.83 4.19 10.20
C ILE A 36 9.19 3.60 9.81
N VAL A 37 9.16 2.48 9.10
CA VAL A 37 10.35 1.77 8.62
C VAL A 37 10.26 1.66 7.10
N PRO A 38 10.67 2.70 6.35
CA PRO A 38 10.73 2.66 4.90
C PRO A 38 11.90 1.79 4.44
N HIS A 39 11.70 0.97 3.42
CA HIS A 39 12.73 0.11 2.88
C HIS A 39 12.67 0.04 1.35
N ARG A 40 13.83 0.02 0.70
CA ARG A 40 13.96 -0.09 -0.76
C ARG A 40 15.08 -1.04 -1.12
N GLU A 41 14.79 -2.07 -1.91
CA GLU A 41 15.81 -2.99 -2.43
C GLU A 41 15.88 -2.92 -3.94
N LYS A 42 17.11 -2.95 -4.47
CA LYS A 42 17.36 -3.06 -5.90
C LYS A 42 18.43 -4.10 -6.14
N LEU A 43 18.10 -5.08 -6.99
CA LEU A 43 19.00 -6.15 -7.39
C LEU A 43 19.05 -6.21 -8.91
N ASN A 44 20.25 -6.33 -9.49
CA ASN A 44 20.43 -6.46 -10.92
C ASN A 44 21.55 -7.45 -11.23
N PHE A 45 21.17 -8.63 -11.71
CA PHE A 45 22.06 -9.68 -12.19
C PHE A 45 21.92 -9.92 -13.70
N GLY A 46 21.57 -8.87 -14.46
CA GLY A 46 21.36 -8.93 -15.90
C GLY A 46 19.95 -9.44 -16.23
N LEU A 47 19.79 -10.76 -16.36
CA LEU A 47 18.49 -11.39 -16.63
C LEU A 47 17.52 -11.17 -15.48
N ILE A 48 18.01 -11.32 -14.25
CA ILE A 48 17.23 -11.12 -13.03
C ILE A 48 17.34 -9.66 -12.59
N TYR A 49 16.20 -9.00 -12.41
CA TYR A 49 16.09 -7.65 -11.87
C TYR A 49 14.94 -7.55 -10.87
N LEU A 50 15.23 -6.93 -9.73
CA LEU A 50 14.28 -6.62 -8.66
C LEU A 50 14.37 -5.13 -8.33
N ASN A 51 13.22 -4.50 -8.16
CA ASN A 51 13.11 -3.18 -7.54
C ASN A 51 11.87 -3.17 -6.65
N SER A 52 12.09 -3.19 -5.33
CA SER A 52 11.05 -3.22 -4.31
C SER A 52 11.03 -1.93 -3.51
N SER A 53 9.84 -1.46 -3.18
CA SER A 53 9.59 -0.41 -2.20
C SER A 53 8.61 -0.96 -1.16
N LEU A 54 9.08 -1.08 0.09
CA LEU A 54 8.33 -1.65 1.21
C LEU A 54 8.10 -0.58 2.28
N LEU A 55 6.88 -0.54 2.81
CA LEU A 55 6.46 0.38 3.83
C LEU A 55 5.91 -0.42 5.00
N HIS A 56 6.48 -0.24 6.18
CA HIS A 56 5.88 -0.66 7.44
C HIS A 56 5.49 0.59 8.21
N GLY A 57 4.24 0.70 8.62
CA GLY A 57 3.73 1.95 9.14
C GLY A 57 2.31 1.89 9.66
N TYR A 58 1.71 3.06 9.81
CA TYR A 58 0.35 3.22 10.33
C TYR A 58 -0.63 3.61 9.23
N TYR A 59 -1.69 2.82 9.07
CA TYR A 59 -2.83 3.15 8.24
C TYR A 59 -3.81 4.05 8.99
N SER A 60 -4.29 5.08 8.31
CA SER A 60 -5.42 5.89 8.73
C SER A 60 -6.33 6.19 7.53
N GLY A 61 -7.64 6.18 7.74
CA GLY A 61 -8.62 6.39 6.69
C GLY A 61 -9.95 5.69 6.99
N GLU A 62 -10.66 5.28 5.94
CA GLU A 62 -11.95 4.65 6.04
C GLU A 62 -12.07 3.40 5.16
N ILE A 63 -12.83 2.43 5.65
CA ILE A 63 -13.19 1.23 4.90
C ILE A 63 -14.71 0.99 5.02
N ILE A 64 -15.34 0.55 3.93
CA ILE A 64 -16.76 0.21 3.88
C ILE A 64 -16.89 -1.31 3.75
N LEU A 65 -17.55 -1.93 4.73
CA LEU A 65 -17.79 -3.37 4.77
C LEU A 65 -18.88 -3.78 3.75
N ASP A 66 -19.00 -5.08 3.47
CA ASP A 66 -20.06 -5.57 2.55
C ASP A 66 -21.47 -5.29 3.10
N SER A 67 -21.59 -5.06 4.42
CA SER A 67 -22.83 -4.64 5.07
C SER A 67 -23.21 -3.17 4.80
N GLY A 68 -22.30 -2.39 4.20
CA GLY A 68 -22.41 -0.93 4.09
C GLY A 68 -21.95 -0.16 5.33
N GLU A 69 -21.52 -0.85 6.38
CA GLU A 69 -20.94 -0.21 7.57
C GLU A 69 -19.62 0.48 7.22
N LYS A 70 -19.49 1.74 7.61
CA LYS A 70 -18.25 2.51 7.50
C LYS A 70 -17.44 2.38 8.78
N VAL A 71 -16.21 1.89 8.65
CA VAL A 71 -15.25 1.79 9.75
C VAL A 71 -14.15 2.81 9.55
N ILE A 72 -13.92 3.64 10.56
CA ILE A 72 -12.81 4.59 10.59
C ILE A 72 -11.60 3.92 11.23
N ILE A 73 -10.49 3.91 10.51
CA ILE A 73 -9.22 3.38 10.96
C ILE A 73 -8.31 4.55 11.32
N LYS A 74 -7.71 4.48 12.51
CA LYS A 74 -6.74 5.45 12.99
C LYS A 74 -5.54 4.73 13.57
N ASP A 75 -4.37 5.05 13.05
CA ASP A 75 -3.06 4.58 13.51
C ASP A 75 -2.96 3.04 13.61
N LEU A 76 -3.56 2.31 12.66
CA LEU A 76 -3.50 0.85 12.63
C LEU A 76 -2.18 0.39 12.00
N LEU A 77 -1.40 -0.38 12.74
CA LEU A 77 -0.14 -0.92 12.23
C LEU A 77 -0.41 -1.83 11.01
N GLY A 78 0.37 -1.64 9.95
CA GLY A 78 0.27 -2.42 8.73
C GLY A 78 1.48 -2.29 7.81
N HIS A 79 1.33 -2.86 6.62
CA HIS A 79 2.38 -2.98 5.63
C HIS A 79 1.83 -2.74 4.21
N ALA A 80 2.69 -2.28 3.30
CA ALA A 80 2.47 -2.27 1.86
C ALA A 80 3.79 -2.51 1.11
N GLU A 81 3.71 -3.13 -0.07
CA GLU A 81 4.84 -3.35 -0.97
C GLU A 81 4.44 -3.08 -2.42
N ASP A 82 5.30 -2.37 -3.15
CA ASP A 82 5.29 -2.35 -4.62
C ASP A 82 6.59 -3.00 -5.08
N ILE A 83 6.46 -4.12 -5.79
CA ILE A 83 7.60 -4.89 -6.25
C ILE A 83 7.53 -5.10 -7.75
N TYR A 84 8.58 -4.66 -8.42
CA TYR A 84 8.82 -4.97 -9.82
C TYR A 84 9.86 -6.09 -9.95
N TRP A 85 9.44 -7.19 -10.56
CA TRP A 85 10.29 -8.34 -10.91
C TRP A 85 10.44 -8.46 -12.42
N ARG A 86 11.65 -8.76 -12.87
CA ARG A 86 11.95 -9.23 -14.23
C ARG A 86 12.90 -10.41 -14.15
N TRP A 87 12.60 -11.47 -14.89
CA TRP A 87 13.42 -12.68 -15.03
C TRP A 87 13.41 -13.17 -16.48
#